data_AF-A0A416D180-F1
#
_entry.id   AF-A0A416D180-F1
#
_cell.length_a   1.000
_cell.length_b   1.000
_cell.length_c   1.000
_cell.angle_alpha   90.00
_cell.angle_beta   90.00
_cell.angle_gamma   90.00
#
_symmetry.space_group_name_H-M   'P 1'
#
loop_
_entity.id
_entity.type
_entity.pdbx_description
1 polymer ?
#
loop_
_entity_poly.entity_id
_entity_poly.type
_entity_poly.pdbx_seq_one_letter_code
_entity_poly.pdbx_strand_id
1 'polypeptide(L)'
;MASNVRQGYSIDYRGNVSHSTSIEDMYNSIKITSEKDNVYKELMVLQNRDLIDKYGFLQKIIKIDTEKENADTVAKRELNENAKVNETFSFEIVEKYDSYTRAGEVISVDGVKYAIESTSHSYKDGWHFDKLELSKLV
;
A
#
# COMPACT_ATOMS: atom_id res chain seq x y z
N MET A 1 11.33 11.36 -37.56
CA MET A 1 11.69 11.79 -36.19
C MET A 1 13.17 12.11 -36.16
N ALA A 2 13.60 13.24 -35.58
CA ALA A 2 15.00 13.64 -35.58
C ALA A 2 15.85 12.71 -34.70
N SER A 3 16.99 12.24 -35.21
CA SER A 3 17.82 11.16 -34.63
C SER A 3 18.75 11.63 -33.49
N ASN A 4 18.52 12.81 -32.93
CA ASN A 4 19.41 13.47 -31.96
C ASN A 4 18.85 13.52 -30.54
N VAL A 5 17.68 12.93 -30.28
CA VAL A 5 17.12 12.82 -28.92
C VAL A 5 17.58 11.49 -28.32
N ARG A 6 18.44 11.54 -27.29
CA ARG A 6 18.86 10.37 -26.52
C ARG A 6 17.62 9.71 -25.93
N GLN A 7 17.34 8.47 -26.31
CA GLN A 7 16.32 7.68 -25.63
C GLN A 7 16.87 7.31 -24.26
N GLY A 8 16.29 7.87 -23.20
CA GLY A 8 16.51 7.40 -21.84
C GLY A 8 15.23 6.82 -21.26
N TYR A 9 15.38 6.07 -20.17
CA TYR A 9 14.25 5.47 -19.47
C TYR A 9 13.48 6.59 -18.75
N SER A 10 12.16 6.65 -18.91
CA SER A 10 11.34 7.78 -18.43
C SER A 10 11.48 8.03 -16.92
N ILE A 11 11.71 6.97 -16.15
CA ILE A 11 11.96 7.00 -14.70
C ILE A 11 13.25 7.75 -14.33
N ASP A 12 14.26 7.72 -15.21
CA ASP A 12 15.51 8.46 -15.00
C ASP A 12 15.28 9.98 -15.09
N TYR A 13 14.18 10.40 -15.72
CA TYR A 13 13.76 11.79 -15.84
C TYR A 13 12.54 12.10 -14.97
N ARG A 14 12.34 11.35 -13.89
CA ARG A 14 11.27 11.64 -12.93
C ARG A 14 11.42 13.03 -12.33
N GLY A 15 10.28 13.70 -12.14
CA GLY A 15 10.18 14.94 -11.39
C GLY A 15 10.37 14.73 -9.89
N ASN A 16 9.85 15.67 -9.09
CA ASN A 16 9.92 15.57 -7.64
C ASN A 16 9.20 14.32 -7.14
N VAL A 17 9.88 13.59 -6.25
CA VAL A 17 9.32 12.44 -5.55
C VAL A 17 8.50 12.94 -4.38
N SER A 18 7.25 12.48 -4.30
CA SER A 18 6.39 12.56 -3.13
C SER A 18 6.42 11.21 -2.43
N HIS A 19 6.82 11.19 -1.17
CA HIS A 19 6.87 9.98 -0.35
C HIS A 19 6.27 10.26 1.02
N SER A 20 5.32 9.45 1.44
CA SER A 20 4.72 9.56 2.77
C SER A 20 4.45 8.19 3.38
N THR A 21 4.51 8.12 4.71
CA THR A 21 4.19 6.92 5.48
C THR A 21 3.21 7.28 6.59
N SER A 22 2.18 6.45 6.78
CA SER A 22 1.15 6.63 7.81
C SER A 22 0.86 5.31 8.55
N ILE A 23 0.49 5.43 9.81
CA ILE A 23 0.00 4.33 10.66
C ILE A 23 -1.47 4.54 11.07
N GLU A 24 -2.15 5.51 10.48
CA GLU A 24 -3.52 5.90 10.86
C GLU A 24 -4.50 4.71 10.79
N ASP A 25 -4.36 3.88 9.76
CA ASP A 25 -5.19 2.68 9.56
C ASP A 25 -4.57 1.40 10.16
N MET A 26 -3.43 1.50 10.85
CA MET A 26 -2.70 0.34 11.37
C MET A 26 -3.35 -0.20 12.66
N TYR A 27 -3.48 -1.52 12.74
CA TYR A 27 -3.73 -2.23 14.00
C TYR A 27 -2.72 -3.37 14.20
N ASN A 28 -1.97 -3.30 15.29
CA ASN A 28 -0.94 -4.29 15.65
C ASN A 28 -1.38 -5.25 16.78
N SER A 29 -2.63 -5.11 17.26
CA SER A 29 -3.30 -6.08 18.13
C SER A 29 -4.74 -6.29 17.68
N ILE A 30 -5.14 -7.55 17.49
CA ILE A 30 -6.50 -7.95 17.18
C ILE A 30 -7.08 -8.70 18.37
N LYS A 31 -8.18 -8.18 18.92
CA LYS A 31 -8.95 -8.81 19.99
C LYS A 31 -10.25 -9.35 19.43
N ILE A 32 -10.48 -10.66 19.57
CA ILE A 32 -11.69 -11.32 19.12
C ILE A 32 -12.64 -11.51 20.30
N THR A 33 -13.89 -11.10 20.11
CA THR A 33 -14.97 -11.28 21.08
C THR A 33 -16.16 -12.00 20.43
N SER A 34 -17.03 -12.57 21.26
CA SER A 34 -18.36 -13.01 20.85
C SER A 34 -19.40 -12.45 21.80
N GLU A 35 -20.64 -12.34 21.35
CA GLU A 35 -21.77 -12.00 22.20
C GLU A 35 -22.90 -12.98 21.93
N LYS A 36 -23.39 -13.62 22.99
CA LYS A 36 -24.58 -14.48 22.96
C LYS A 36 -25.42 -14.16 24.18
N ASP A 37 -26.71 -13.91 23.99
CA ASP A 37 -27.65 -13.57 25.08
C ASP A 37 -27.17 -12.39 25.96
N ASN A 38 -26.63 -11.32 25.34
CA ASN A 38 -26.00 -10.16 25.99
C ASN A 38 -24.76 -10.48 26.85
N VAL A 39 -24.23 -11.70 26.78
CA VAL A 39 -22.98 -12.08 27.46
C VAL A 39 -21.82 -11.91 26.48
N TYR A 40 -20.95 -10.95 26.80
CA TYR A 40 -19.69 -10.73 26.08
C TYR A 40 -18.63 -11.71 26.57
N LYS A 41 -17.97 -12.36 25.62
CA LYS A 41 -16.84 -13.24 25.90
C LYS A 41 -15.64 -12.82 25.06
N GLU A 42 -14.51 -12.62 25.73
CA GLU A 42 -13.22 -12.55 25.07
C GLU A 42 -12.82 -13.97 24.62
N LEU A 43 -12.53 -14.12 23.34
CA LEU A 43 -12.12 -15.39 22.77
C LEU A 43 -10.60 -15.48 22.68
N MET A 44 -9.95 -14.42 22.18
CA MET A 44 -8.49 -14.35 22.09
C MET A 44 -7.98 -12.95 21.78
N VAL A 45 -6.67 -12.76 21.93
CA VAL A 45 -5.93 -11.60 21.46
C VAL A 45 -4.68 -12.06 20.71
N LEU A 46 -4.50 -11.60 19.47
CA LEU A 46 -3.29 -11.81 18.67
C LEU A 46 -2.55 -10.48 18.52
N GLN A 47 -1.23 -10.49 18.61
CA GLN A 47 -0.39 -9.28 18.67
C GLN A 47 0.85 -9.41 17.79
N ASN A 48 1.23 -8.31 17.16
CA ASN A 48 2.54 -8.13 16.54
C ASN A 48 3.41 -7.30 17.48
N ARG A 49 4.29 -7.96 18.25
CA ARG A 49 5.11 -7.32 19.27
C ARG A 49 6.14 -6.35 18.68
N ASP A 50 6.75 -6.70 17.55
CA ASP A 50 7.73 -5.84 16.88
C ASP A 50 7.12 -4.49 16.48
N LEU A 51 5.88 -4.50 15.97
CA LEU A 51 5.16 -3.27 15.64
C LEU A 51 4.66 -2.52 16.86
N ILE A 52 4.28 -3.21 17.94
CA ILE A 52 3.91 -2.56 19.21
C ILE A 52 5.11 -1.82 19.80
N ASP A 53 6.28 -2.44 19.79
CA ASP A 53 7.51 -1.83 20.30
C ASP A 53 7.92 -0.61 19.47
N LYS A 54 7.63 -0.63 18.16
CA LYS A 54 7.98 0.46 17.24
C LYS A 54 6.97 1.60 17.18
N TYR A 55 5.68 1.29 17.21
CA TYR A 55 4.60 2.25 16.93
C TYR A 55 3.62 2.44 18.10
N GLY A 56 3.82 1.75 19.21
CA GLY A 56 2.89 1.73 20.34
C GLY A 56 1.72 0.76 20.12
N PHE A 57 0.90 0.59 21.14
CA PHE A 57 -0.19 -0.38 21.13
C PHE A 57 -1.44 0.17 20.42
N LEU A 58 -1.84 -0.45 19.30
CA LEU A 58 -3.01 -0.10 18.50
C LEU A 58 -3.90 -1.33 18.34
N GLN A 59 -5.06 -1.33 19.00
CA GLN A 59 -5.95 -2.49 19.08
C GLN A 59 -7.25 -2.32 18.29
N LYS A 60 -7.59 -3.34 17.49
CA LYS A 60 -8.90 -3.53 16.87
C LYS A 60 -9.68 -4.61 17.60
N ILE A 61 -10.94 -4.35 17.93
CA ILE A 61 -11.84 -5.35 18.53
C ILE A 61 -12.80 -5.84 17.45
N ILE A 62 -12.89 -7.15 17.28
CA ILE A 62 -13.72 -7.79 16.26
C ILE A 62 -14.65 -8.78 16.95
N LYS A 63 -15.95 -8.56 16.76
CA LYS A 63 -16.98 -9.46 17.24
C LYS A 63 -17.30 -10.49 16.16
N ILE A 64 -17.28 -11.77 16.53
CA ILE A 64 -17.61 -12.88 15.63
C ILE A 64 -18.79 -13.70 16.13
N ASP A 65 -19.40 -14.43 15.20
CA ASP A 65 -20.32 -15.53 15.48
C ASP A 65 -19.53 -16.85 15.49
N THR A 66 -19.37 -17.44 16.68
CA THR A 66 -18.56 -18.66 16.86
C THR A 66 -19.12 -19.89 16.15
N GLU A 67 -20.39 -19.86 15.73
CA GLU A 67 -21.00 -20.95 14.97
C GLU A 67 -20.64 -20.86 13.48
N LYS A 68 -20.16 -19.70 13.01
CA LYS A 68 -19.84 -19.43 11.59
C LYS A 68 -18.36 -19.25 11.32
N GLU A 69 -17.62 -18.68 12.27
CA GLU A 69 -16.23 -18.28 12.08
C GLU A 69 -15.34 -18.78 13.22
N ASN A 70 -14.07 -19.04 12.88
CA ASN A 70 -13.05 -19.41 13.84
C ASN A 70 -12.24 -18.18 14.28
N ALA A 71 -12.11 -17.97 15.59
CA ALA A 71 -11.42 -16.81 16.15
C ALA A 71 -9.95 -16.70 15.72
N ASP A 72 -9.21 -17.82 15.66
CA ASP A 72 -7.79 -17.83 15.27
C ASP A 72 -7.62 -17.44 13.79
N THR A 73 -8.47 -17.99 12.92
CA THR A 73 -8.48 -17.65 11.49
C THR A 73 -8.77 -16.17 11.27
N VAL A 74 -9.81 -15.63 11.93
CA VAL A 74 -10.17 -14.21 11.80
C VAL A 74 -9.07 -13.31 12.36
N ALA A 75 -8.52 -13.63 13.55
CA ALA A 75 -7.44 -12.85 14.15
C ALA A 75 -6.20 -12.79 13.25
N LYS A 76 -5.80 -13.92 12.65
CA LYS A 76 -4.65 -13.98 11.74
C LYS A 76 -4.90 -13.19 10.46
N ARG A 77 -6.07 -13.35 9.83
CA ARG A 77 -6.44 -12.57 8.62
C ARG A 77 -6.37 -11.08 8.91
N GLU A 78 -7.06 -10.64 9.96
CA GLU A 78 -7.18 -9.23 10.30
C GLU A 78 -5.82 -8.65 10.72
N LEU A 79 -5.02 -9.38 11.50
CA LEU A 79 -3.68 -8.90 11.82
C LEU A 79 -2.83 -8.78 10.56
N ASN A 80 -2.87 -9.77 9.65
CA ASN A 80 -2.13 -9.72 8.39
C ASN A 80 -2.58 -8.58 7.47
N GLU A 81 -3.84 -8.17 7.50
CA GLU A 81 -4.36 -7.08 6.67
C GLU A 81 -4.08 -5.70 7.28
N ASN A 82 -4.16 -5.57 8.61
CA ASN A 82 -4.13 -4.28 9.30
C ASN A 82 -2.76 -3.95 9.93
N ALA A 83 -1.88 -4.93 10.14
CA ALA A 83 -0.55 -4.71 10.75
C ALA A 83 0.49 -4.22 9.73
N LYS A 84 0.14 -3.18 8.96
CA LYS A 84 0.99 -2.62 7.89
C LYS A 84 1.06 -1.10 8.00
N VAL A 85 2.23 -0.56 7.69
CA VAL A 85 2.39 0.89 7.45
C VAL A 85 1.83 1.18 6.07
N ASN A 86 0.99 2.18 5.96
CA ASN A 86 0.58 2.69 4.66
C ASN A 86 1.72 3.58 4.13
N GLU A 87 2.25 3.25 2.96
CA GLU A 87 3.35 3.97 2.32
C GLU A 87 2.89 4.38 0.92
N THR A 88 2.89 5.69 0.64
CA THR A 88 2.59 6.21 -0.69
C THR A 88 3.85 6.77 -1.31
N PHE A 89 4.10 6.40 -2.57
CA PHE A 89 5.25 6.87 -3.32
C PHE A 89 4.77 7.29 -4.71
N SER A 90 5.03 8.53 -5.10
CA SER A 90 4.64 9.03 -6.41
C SER A 90 5.61 10.02 -7.00
N PHE A 91 5.65 10.05 -8.32
CA PHE A 91 6.40 11.01 -9.10
C PHE A 91 5.80 11.13 -10.50
N GLU A 92 6.11 12.24 -11.17
CA GLU A 92 5.76 12.46 -12.57
C GLU A 92 6.93 12.06 -13.47
N ILE A 93 6.66 11.41 -14.60
CA ILE A 93 7.65 11.11 -15.64
C ILE A 93 7.26 11.82 -16.94
N VAL A 94 8.25 12.03 -17.81
CA VAL A 94 7.99 12.36 -19.22
C VAL A 94 7.79 11.07 -19.98
N GLU A 95 6.63 10.93 -20.60
CA GLU A 95 6.26 9.77 -21.40
C GLU A 95 6.43 10.05 -22.90
N LYS A 96 6.86 9.04 -23.66
CA LYS A 96 6.88 9.15 -25.12
C LYS A 96 5.47 9.01 -25.66
N TYR A 97 5.15 9.78 -26.70
CA TYR A 97 3.86 9.75 -27.39
C TYR A 97 3.40 8.36 -27.85
N ASP A 98 4.33 7.43 -28.15
CA ASP A 98 4.07 6.07 -28.58
C ASP A 98 4.28 5.01 -27.48
N SER A 99 4.56 5.45 -26.25
CA SER A 99 4.67 4.62 -25.05
C SER A 99 3.39 4.71 -24.23
N TYR A 100 3.12 3.67 -23.42
CA TYR A 100 2.00 3.69 -22.51
C TYR A 100 2.32 2.95 -21.21
N THR A 101 2.51 3.72 -20.16
CA THR A 101 2.66 3.30 -18.77
C THR A 101 1.26 3.11 -18.20
N ARG A 102 1.05 2.03 -17.43
CA ARG A 102 -0.30 1.70 -16.92
C ARG A 102 -0.24 1.05 -15.55
N ALA A 103 -1.36 1.16 -14.85
CA ALA A 103 -1.59 0.42 -13.61
C ALA A 103 -1.37 -1.10 -13.82
N GLY A 104 -0.78 -1.75 -12.83
CA GLY A 104 -0.42 -3.17 -12.84
C GLY A 104 0.98 -3.47 -13.40
N GLU A 105 1.65 -2.52 -14.04
CA GLU A 105 3.04 -2.71 -14.46
C GLU A 105 4.00 -2.64 -13.27
N VAL A 106 5.16 -3.30 -13.42
CA VAL A 106 6.22 -3.29 -12.42
C VAL A 106 7.40 -2.51 -12.95
N ILE A 107 7.84 -1.53 -12.18
CA ILE A 107 8.99 -0.69 -12.49
C ILE A 107 10.07 -0.82 -11.42
N SER A 108 11.30 -0.46 -11.77
CA SER A 108 12.38 -0.35 -10.80
C SER A 108 12.82 1.09 -10.66
N VAL A 109 12.83 1.59 -9.43
CA VAL A 109 13.29 2.92 -9.06
C VAL A 109 14.41 2.74 -8.05
N ASP A 110 15.61 3.19 -8.41
CA ASP A 110 16.82 3.10 -7.57
C ASP A 110 17.09 1.67 -7.02
N GLY A 111 16.80 0.64 -7.82
CA GLY A 111 17.00 -0.77 -7.48
C GLY A 111 15.86 -1.41 -6.65
N VAL A 112 14.83 -0.65 -6.30
CA VAL A 112 13.63 -1.14 -5.61
C VAL A 112 12.51 -1.36 -6.64
N LYS A 113 11.77 -2.47 -6.51
CA LYS A 113 10.63 -2.78 -7.39
C LYS A 113 9.35 -2.18 -6.83
N TYR A 114 8.55 -1.60 -7.72
CA TYR A 114 7.25 -1.02 -7.41
C TYR A 114 6.20 -1.51 -8.41
N ALA A 115 4.99 -1.75 -7.94
CA ALA A 115 3.82 -1.87 -8.79
C ALA A 115 3.23 -0.48 -9.01
N ILE A 116 2.81 -0.19 -10.25
CA ILE A 116 2.05 1.01 -10.57
C ILE A 116 0.61 0.77 -10.16
N GLU A 117 0.10 1.54 -9.21
CA GLU A 117 -1.29 1.44 -8.74
C GLU A 117 -2.23 2.27 -9.60
N SER A 118 -1.76 3.45 -10.02
CA SER A 118 -2.50 4.30 -10.95
C SER A 118 -1.58 5.19 -11.76
N THR A 119 -2.07 5.61 -12.92
CA THR A 119 -1.44 6.58 -13.82
C THR A 119 -2.37 7.77 -14.04
N SER A 120 -1.80 8.93 -14.34
CA SER A 120 -2.52 10.18 -14.51
C SER A 120 -1.80 11.01 -15.57
N HIS A 121 -2.19 10.76 -16.83
CA HIS A 121 -1.57 11.40 -17.98
C HIS A 121 -2.04 12.86 -18.14
N SER A 122 -1.11 13.75 -18.45
CA SER A 122 -1.40 15.13 -18.81
C SER A 122 -0.51 15.62 -19.96
N TYR A 123 -1.00 16.59 -20.73
CA TYR A 123 -0.27 17.19 -21.84
C TYR A 123 -0.08 18.68 -21.58
N LYS A 124 1.17 19.14 -21.52
CA LYS A 124 1.52 20.54 -21.26
C LYS A 124 2.70 20.93 -22.15
N ASP A 125 2.60 22.06 -22.85
CA ASP A 125 3.66 22.61 -23.71
C ASP A 125 4.24 21.62 -24.75
N GLY A 126 3.39 20.72 -25.27
CA GLY A 126 3.82 19.70 -26.25
C GLY A 126 4.57 18.51 -25.65
N TRP A 127 4.51 18.33 -24.33
CA TRP A 127 5.06 17.19 -23.62
C TRP A 127 3.95 16.36 -22.98
N HIS A 128 4.10 15.04 -23.05
CA HIS A 128 3.25 14.07 -22.36
C HIS A 128 3.89 13.72 -21.02
N PHE A 129 3.17 14.02 -19.95
CA PHE A 129 3.54 13.68 -18.59
C PHE A 129 2.64 12.57 -18.07
N ASP A 130 3.19 11.70 -17.24
CA ASP A 130 2.40 10.72 -16.50
C ASP A 130 2.78 10.74 -15.03
N LYS A 131 1.80 11.00 -14.17
CA LYS A 131 1.99 10.89 -12.72
C LYS A 131 1.67 9.47 -12.27
N LEU A 132 2.66 8.83 -11.68
CA LEU A 132 2.57 7.45 -11.19
C LEU A 132 2.33 7.45 -9.68
N GLU A 133 1.32 6.72 -9.22
CA GLU A 133 1.19 6.30 -7.83
C GLU A 133 1.66 4.85 -7.69
N LEU A 134 2.57 4.61 -6.75
CA LEU A 134 3.34 3.38 -6.67
C LEU A 134 3.23 2.71 -5.29
N SER A 135 3.11 1.39 -5.29
CA SER A 135 3.28 0.57 -4.10
C SER A 135 4.54 -0.29 -4.19
N LYS A 136 5.29 -0.32 -3.09
CA LYS A 136 6.54 -1.05 -2.99
C LYS A 136 6.26 -2.56 -2.99
N LEU A 137 6.96 -3.29 -3.85
CA LEU A 137 6.95 -4.75 -3.84
C LEU A 137 8.04 -5.27 -2.89
N VAL A 138 7.64 -6.13 -1.96
CA VAL A 138 8.50 -6.76 -0.94
C VAL A 138 8.86 -8.18 -1.37
#